data_AF-A0A8T5NWD7-F1
#
_entry.id   AF-A0A8T5NWD7-F1
#
_cell.length_a   1.000
_cell.length_b   1.000
_cell.length_c   1.000
_cell.angle_alpha   90.00
_cell.angle_beta   90.00
_cell.angle_gamma   90.00
#
_symmetry.space_group_name_H-M   'P 1'
#
loop_
_entity.id
_entity.type
_entity.pdbx_description
1 polymer ?
#
loop_
_entity_poly.entity_id
_entity_poly.type
_entity_poly.pdbx_seq_one_letter_code
_entity_poly.pdbx_strand_id
1 'polypeptide(L)'
;MDSMVKLYLERSENELRLAKSLLLLSGNEDLKKQLQAEKSDTFYSAVISHAYYAIFYAAKALLLTKGIDAKPPEIHKKTIDEFKKAFVDTGILDFELLNIYKKMIVTADELLNLFGKEKWKRGHFTYQTLPQANLPFANESAENARKFLQNIFAVINRNHD
;
A
#
# COMPACT_ATOMS: atom_id res chain seq x y z
N MET A 1 12.48 -14.04 -10.71
CA MET A 1 11.99 -12.68 -10.38
C MET A 1 13.15 -11.71 -10.48
N ASP A 2 12.97 -10.60 -11.21
CA ASP A 2 13.96 -9.53 -11.36
C ASP A 2 14.38 -8.95 -9.99
N SER A 3 15.65 -8.57 -9.83
CA SER A 3 16.20 -8.13 -8.55
C SER A 3 15.52 -6.87 -8.00
N MET A 4 15.06 -5.97 -8.88
CA MET A 4 14.36 -4.75 -8.50
C MET A 4 12.89 -5.03 -8.15
N VAL A 5 12.23 -5.95 -8.86
CA VAL A 5 10.87 -6.39 -8.49
C VAL A 5 10.88 -6.94 -7.07
N LYS A 6 11.80 -7.86 -6.76
CA LYS A 6 11.94 -8.44 -5.42
C LYS A 6 12.20 -7.36 -4.36
N LEU A 7 13.12 -6.43 -4.61
CA LEU A 7 13.42 -5.32 -3.70
C LEU A 7 12.16 -4.51 -3.36
N TYR A 8 11.36 -4.14 -4.35
CA TYR A 8 10.16 -3.33 -4.10
C TYR A 8 9.03 -4.12 -3.41
N LEU A 9 8.93 -5.43 -3.63
CA LEU A 9 8.04 -6.28 -2.85
C LEU A 9 8.45 -6.32 -1.38
N GLU A 10 9.74 -6.55 -1.09
CA GLU A 10 10.24 -6.56 0.29
C GLU A 10 10.02 -5.21 0.99
N ARG A 11 10.27 -4.10 0.28
CA ARG A 11 9.95 -2.75 0.79
C ARG A 11 8.47 -2.61 1.09
N SER A 12 7.61 -3.02 0.16
CA SER A 12 6.16 -2.99 0.33
C SER A 12 5.70 -3.75 1.58
N GLU A 13 6.22 -4.97 1.80
CA GLU A 13 5.90 -5.74 2.99
C GLU A 13 6.39 -5.09 4.28
N ASN A 14 7.61 -4.54 4.26
CA ASN A 14 8.20 -3.87 5.42
C ASN A 14 7.38 -2.64 5.83
N GLU A 15 6.92 -1.85 4.86
CA GLU A 15 6.03 -0.72 5.11
C GLU A 15 4.69 -1.16 5.73
N LEU A 16 4.10 -2.26 5.25
CA LEU A 16 2.87 -2.80 5.84
C LEU A 16 3.10 -3.34 7.27
N ARG A 17 4.21 -4.03 7.50
CA ARG A 17 4.59 -4.51 8.85
C ARG A 17 4.77 -3.33 9.79
N LEU A 18 5.48 -2.27 9.36
CA LEU A 18 5.67 -1.07 10.14
C LEU A 18 4.34 -0.36 10.45
N ALA A 19 3.45 -0.20 9.46
CA ALA A 19 2.12 0.37 9.66
C ALA A 19 1.33 -0.40 10.74
N LYS A 20 1.35 -1.74 10.70
CA LYS A 20 0.70 -2.58 11.72
C LYS A 20 1.35 -2.45 13.10
N SER A 21 2.67 -2.41 13.17
CA SER A 21 3.40 -2.23 14.43
C SER A 21 3.09 -0.88 15.08
N LEU A 22 3.03 0.19 14.29
CA LEU A 22 2.67 1.53 14.77
C LEU A 22 1.22 1.60 15.25
N LEU A 23 0.31 0.90 14.57
CA LEU A 23 -1.08 0.79 14.99
C LEU A 23 -1.20 0.07 16.34
N LEU A 24 -0.49 -1.06 16.51
CA LEU A 24 -0.42 -1.80 17.77
C LEU A 24 0.18 -0.94 18.90
N LEU A 25 1.30 -0.26 18.64
CA LEU A 25 1.94 0.64 19.61
C LEU A 25 0.99 1.75 20.05
N SER A 26 0.22 2.32 19.12
CA SER A 26 -0.72 3.41 19.42
C SER A 26 -1.83 3.00 20.40
N GLY A 27 -2.19 1.71 20.44
CA GLY A 27 -3.24 1.16 21.30
C GLY A 27 -2.74 0.40 22.54
N ASN A 28 -1.43 0.25 22.73
CA ASN A 28 -0.87 -0.61 23.78
C ASN A 28 -0.01 0.20 24.78
N GLU A 29 -0.54 0.40 25.99
CA GLU A 29 0.14 1.19 27.03
C GLU A 29 1.47 0.57 27.49
N ASP A 30 1.55 -0.76 27.56
CA ASP A 30 2.77 -1.46 27.99
C ASP A 30 3.90 -1.26 26.97
N LEU A 31 3.59 -1.38 25.67
CA LEU A 31 4.56 -1.12 24.61
C LEU A 31 4.99 0.35 24.58
N LYS A 32 4.06 1.29 24.80
CA LYS A 32 4.40 2.71 24.92
C LYS A 32 5.37 2.94 26.07
N LYS A 33 5.11 2.37 27.24
CA LYS A 33 5.99 2.48 28.40
C LYS A 33 7.38 1.90 28.13
N GLN A 34 7.47 0.74 27.48
CA GLN A 34 8.74 0.13 27.10
C GLN A 34 9.55 1.00 26.14
N LEU A 35 8.87 1.71 25.24
CA LEU A 35 9.48 2.59 24.25
C LEU A 35 9.58 4.06 24.68
N GLN A 36 9.30 4.37 25.95
CA GLN A 36 9.35 5.73 26.52
C GLN A 36 8.42 6.72 25.80
N ALA A 37 7.26 6.24 25.32
CA ALA A 37 6.19 7.06 24.75
C ALA A 37 5.14 7.41 25.81
N GLU A 38 4.51 8.58 25.66
CA GLU A 38 3.43 9.03 26.53
C GLU A 38 2.14 8.22 26.28
N LYS A 39 1.27 8.11 27.29
CA LYS A 39 -0.01 7.39 27.12
C LYS A 39 -0.87 7.98 25.99
N SER A 40 -0.82 9.30 25.82
CA SER A 40 -1.53 10.07 24.80
C SER A 40 -0.88 10.02 23.42
N ASP A 41 0.33 9.47 23.29
CA ASP A 41 1.00 9.35 22.00
C ASP A 41 0.25 8.36 21.11
N THR A 42 0.01 8.78 19.87
CA THR A 42 -0.56 7.92 18.84
C THR A 42 0.19 8.16 17.55
N PHE A 43 0.31 7.11 16.75
CA PHE A 43 1.08 7.10 15.52
C PHE A 43 0.17 6.89 14.30
N TYR A 44 -1.13 7.17 14.42
CA TYR A 44 -2.12 6.91 13.38
C TYR A 44 -1.82 7.63 12.06
N SER A 45 -1.32 8.87 12.07
CA SER A 45 -0.87 9.55 10.84
C SER A 45 0.33 8.86 10.18
N ALA A 46 1.22 8.25 10.98
CA ALA A 46 2.31 7.44 10.46
C ALA A 46 1.79 6.12 9.87
N VAL A 47 0.81 5.46 10.52
CA VAL A 47 0.13 4.27 9.96
C VAL A 47 -0.43 4.57 8.56
N ILE A 48 -1.16 5.67 8.38
CA ILE A 48 -1.71 6.09 7.08
C ILE A 48 -0.58 6.31 6.06
N SER A 49 0.50 6.96 6.46
CA SER A 49 1.64 7.24 5.57
C SER A 49 2.34 5.96 5.12
N HIS A 50 2.63 5.04 6.05
CA HIS A 50 3.30 3.77 5.75
C HIS A 50 2.40 2.80 4.98
N ALA A 51 1.09 2.80 5.25
CA ALA A 51 0.12 2.07 4.44
C ALA A 51 0.12 2.54 2.97
N TYR A 52 0.18 3.84 2.73
CA TYR A 52 0.33 4.38 1.38
C TYR A 52 1.65 3.93 0.72
N TYR A 53 2.78 3.99 1.43
CA TYR A 53 4.07 3.57 0.88
C TYR A 53 4.12 2.08 0.58
N ALA A 54 3.46 1.24 1.38
CA ALA A 54 3.29 -0.18 1.06
C ALA A 54 2.61 -0.35 -0.32
N ILE A 55 1.46 0.29 -0.52
CA ILE A 55 0.72 0.25 -1.79
C ILE A 55 1.57 0.77 -2.95
N PHE A 56 2.25 1.91 -2.75
CA PHE A 56 3.10 2.53 -3.75
C PHE A 56 4.24 1.61 -4.19
N TYR A 57 4.93 0.94 -3.25
CA TYR A 57 6.01 0.01 -3.60
C TYR A 57 5.49 -1.28 -4.24
N ALA A 58 4.33 -1.80 -3.83
CA ALA A 58 3.69 -2.92 -4.52
C ALA A 58 3.35 -2.55 -5.98
N ALA A 59 2.76 -1.38 -6.21
CA ALA A 59 2.46 -0.91 -7.56
C ALA A 59 3.73 -0.72 -8.41
N LYS A 60 4.81 -0.17 -7.83
CA LYS A 60 6.12 -0.09 -8.50
C LYS A 60 6.65 -1.49 -8.87
N ALA A 61 6.57 -2.45 -7.95
CA ALA A 61 7.01 -3.82 -8.23
C ALA A 61 6.24 -4.41 -9.40
N LEU A 62 4.91 -4.23 -9.45
CA LEU A 62 4.09 -4.71 -10.56
C LEU A 62 4.46 -4.04 -11.89
N LEU A 63 4.63 -2.72 -11.92
CA LEU A 63 5.06 -1.99 -13.12
C LEU A 63 6.42 -2.45 -13.66
N LEU A 64 7.36 -2.76 -12.75
CA LEU A 64 8.67 -3.28 -13.13
C LEU A 64 8.61 -4.65 -13.82
N THR A 65 7.57 -5.46 -13.55
CA THR A 65 7.36 -6.72 -14.31
C THR A 65 7.07 -6.49 -15.79
N LYS A 66 6.66 -5.27 -16.17
CA LYS A 66 6.46 -4.81 -17.55
C LYS A 66 7.61 -3.91 -18.04
N GLY A 67 8.69 -3.80 -17.28
CA GLY A 67 9.82 -2.90 -17.61
C GLY A 67 9.50 -1.40 -17.44
N ILE A 68 8.41 -1.06 -16.73
CA ILE A 68 8.00 0.34 -16.53
C ILE A 68 8.56 0.84 -15.20
N ASP A 69 9.46 1.82 -15.24
CA ASP A 69 10.01 2.48 -14.05
C ASP A 69 9.65 3.97 -14.02
N ALA A 70 8.72 4.33 -13.13
CA ALA A 70 8.37 5.72 -12.87
C ALA A 70 9.52 6.42 -12.10
N LYS A 71 10.02 7.52 -12.69
CA LYS A 71 11.14 8.33 -12.17
C LYS A 71 10.71 9.72 -11.70
N PRO A 72 11.46 10.34 -10.76
CA PRO A 72 11.27 11.74 -10.39
C PRO A 72 11.38 12.71 -11.58
N PRO A 73 10.78 13.92 -11.50
CA PRO A 73 9.91 14.42 -10.44
C PRO A 73 8.51 13.77 -10.49
N GLU A 74 7.67 14.05 -9.47
CA GLU A 74 6.27 13.59 -9.39
C GLU A 74 6.06 12.06 -9.43
N ILE A 75 7.02 11.31 -8.88
CA ILE A 75 7.03 9.84 -8.94
C ILE A 75 5.70 9.22 -8.47
N HIS A 76 5.07 9.76 -7.42
CA HIS A 76 3.79 9.27 -6.89
C HIS A 76 2.60 9.42 -7.85
N LYS A 77 2.57 10.51 -8.64
CA LYS A 77 1.54 10.72 -9.65
C LYS A 77 1.80 9.80 -10.83
N LYS A 78 3.03 9.80 -11.35
CA LYS A 78 3.45 8.95 -12.46
C LYS A 78 3.21 7.47 -12.18
N THR A 79 3.50 6.97 -10.98
CA THR A 79 3.24 5.55 -10.63
C THR A 79 1.76 5.20 -10.71
N ILE A 80 0.85 6.07 -10.26
CA ILE A 80 -0.60 5.82 -10.39
C ILE A 80 -1.02 5.86 -11.86
N ASP A 81 -0.57 6.86 -12.60
CA ASP A 81 -0.93 7.03 -14.02
C ASP A 81 -0.46 5.82 -14.85
N GLU A 82 0.78 5.37 -14.64
CA GLU A 82 1.32 4.19 -15.32
C GLU A 82 0.66 2.90 -14.84
N PHE A 83 0.31 2.77 -13.55
CA PHE A 83 -0.46 1.62 -13.07
C PHE A 83 -1.81 1.53 -13.77
N LYS A 84 -2.53 2.65 -13.87
CA LYS A 84 -3.81 2.73 -14.60
C LYS A 84 -3.63 2.32 -16.05
N LYS A 85 -2.72 2.97 -16.78
CA LYS A 85 -2.50 2.71 -18.21
C LYS A 85 -2.08 1.28 -18.50
N ALA A 86 -1.18 0.71 -17.70
CA ALA A 86 -0.56 -0.57 -17.99
C ALA A 86 -1.44 -1.77 -17.58
N PHE A 87 -2.22 -1.64 -16.49
CA PHE A 87 -2.88 -2.77 -15.85
C PHE A 87 -4.40 -2.67 -15.77
N VAL A 88 -4.94 -1.45 -15.67
CA VAL A 88 -6.38 -1.21 -15.53
C VAL A 88 -7.00 -1.00 -16.91
N ASP A 89 -6.51 -0.01 -17.66
CA ASP A 89 -7.06 0.35 -18.97
C ASP A 89 -6.90 -0.78 -20.01
N THR A 90 -5.92 -1.67 -19.81
CA THR A 90 -5.68 -2.85 -20.65
C THR A 90 -6.50 -4.08 -20.25
N GLY A 91 -7.15 -4.07 -19.07
CA GLY A 91 -7.84 -5.23 -18.50
C GLY A 91 -6.92 -6.39 -18.05
N ILE A 92 -5.60 -6.22 -18.15
CA ILE A 92 -4.63 -7.29 -17.81
C ILE A 92 -4.77 -7.69 -16.35
N LEU A 93 -4.91 -6.74 -15.43
CA LEU A 93 -4.98 -7.05 -14.01
C LEU A 93 -6.27 -7.80 -13.64
N ASP A 94 -7.40 -7.42 -14.23
CA ASP A 94 -8.66 -8.17 -14.04
C ASP A 94 -8.55 -9.60 -14.54
N PHE A 95 -7.94 -9.79 -15.71
CA PHE A 95 -7.70 -11.13 -16.27
C PHE A 95 -6.82 -11.99 -15.36
N GLU A 96 -5.71 -11.44 -14.85
CA GLU A 96 -4.82 -12.16 -13.93
C GLU A 96 -5.53 -12.52 -12.61
N LEU A 97 -6.25 -11.56 -12.01
CA LEU A 97 -6.99 -11.79 -10.77
C LEU A 97 -8.11 -12.81 -10.95
N LEU A 98 -8.87 -12.75 -12.05
CA LEU A 98 -9.89 -13.75 -12.38
C LEU A 98 -9.27 -15.14 -12.55
N ASN A 99 -8.11 -15.22 -13.21
CA ASN A 99 -7.41 -16.48 -13.40
C ASN A 99 -6.88 -17.08 -12.10
N ILE A 100 -6.48 -16.25 -11.14
CA ILE A 100 -6.01 -16.67 -9.81
C ILE A 100 -7.18 -17.15 -8.97
N TYR A 101 -8.22 -16.33 -8.83
CA TYR A 101 -9.31 -16.60 -7.91
C TYR A 101 -10.42 -17.48 -8.49
N LYS A 102 -10.41 -17.69 -9.81
CA LYS A 102 -11.46 -18.39 -10.58
C LYS A 102 -12.86 -17.77 -10.43
N LYS A 103 -12.93 -16.56 -9.89
CA LYS A 103 -14.12 -15.72 -9.75
C LYS A 103 -13.67 -14.27 -9.56
N MET A 104 -14.55 -13.32 -9.87
CA MET A 104 -14.27 -11.89 -9.67
C MET A 104 -14.45 -11.55 -8.17
N ILE A 105 -13.34 -11.45 -7.44
CA ILE A 105 -13.31 -11.07 -6.00
C ILE A 105 -12.99 -9.58 -5.82
N VAL A 106 -12.17 -9.05 -6.71
CA VAL A 106 -11.64 -7.69 -6.70
C VAL A 106 -11.32 -7.31 -8.14
N THR A 107 -11.57 -6.05 -8.51
CA THR A 107 -11.28 -5.55 -9.86
C THR A 107 -10.05 -4.65 -9.88
N ALA A 108 -9.47 -4.46 -11.06
CA ALA A 108 -8.38 -3.53 -11.29
C ALA A 108 -8.79 -2.09 -10.95
N ASP A 109 -10.03 -1.69 -11.27
CA ASP A 109 -10.60 -0.39 -10.90
C ASP A 109 -10.74 -0.20 -9.40
N GLU A 110 -11.15 -1.24 -8.65
CA GLU A 110 -11.19 -1.18 -7.19
C GLU A 110 -9.81 -0.92 -6.60
N LEU A 111 -8.77 -1.61 -7.12
CA LEU A 111 -7.39 -1.45 -6.67
C LEU A 111 -6.85 -0.06 -7.04
N LEU A 112 -7.16 0.45 -8.23
CA LEU A 112 -6.79 1.81 -8.64
C LEU A 112 -7.44 2.88 -7.75
N ASN A 113 -8.75 2.75 -7.49
CA ASN A 113 -9.49 3.64 -6.62
C ASN A 113 -8.92 3.63 -5.19
N LEU A 114 -8.59 2.45 -4.67
CA LEU A 114 -7.93 2.30 -3.37
C LEU A 114 -6.57 3.02 -3.36
N PHE A 115 -5.73 2.81 -4.38
CA PHE A 115 -4.44 3.47 -4.47
C PHE A 115 -4.56 5.01 -4.51
N GLY A 116 -5.50 5.54 -5.30
CA GLY A 116 -5.79 6.97 -5.34
C GLY A 116 -6.26 7.53 -4.00
N LYS A 117 -7.18 6.84 -3.32
CA LYS A 117 -7.69 7.23 -1.99
C LYS A 117 -6.58 7.27 -0.95
N GLU A 118 -5.72 6.25 -0.88
CA GLU A 118 -4.63 6.21 0.11
C GLU A 118 -3.57 7.29 -0.15
N LYS A 119 -3.28 7.61 -1.42
CA LYS A 119 -2.44 8.77 -1.75
C LYS A 119 -3.04 10.07 -1.21
N TRP A 120 -4.35 10.26 -1.37
CA TRP A 120 -5.04 11.45 -0.85
C TRP A 120 -5.02 11.49 0.68
N LYS A 121 -5.33 10.37 1.35
CA LYS A 121 -5.31 10.28 2.82
C LYS A 121 -3.95 10.65 3.40
N ARG A 122 -2.86 10.15 2.80
CA ARG A 122 -1.49 10.51 3.18
C ARG A 122 -1.20 12.00 2.98
N GLY A 123 -1.79 12.66 1.99
CA GLY A 123 -1.68 14.11 1.83
C GLY A 123 -2.50 14.89 2.87
N HIS A 124 -3.67 14.40 3.22
CA HIS A 124 -4.61 15.09 4.11
C HIS A 124 -4.26 14.90 5.59
N PHE A 125 -4.19 13.64 6.06
CA PHE A 125 -4.07 13.31 7.48
C PHE A 125 -2.65 13.43 8.05
N THR A 126 -1.64 13.50 7.19
CA THR A 126 -0.26 13.74 7.63
C THR A 126 0.00 15.21 7.96
N TYR A 127 -0.72 16.15 7.34
CA TYR A 127 -0.42 17.58 7.47
C TYR A 127 -1.55 18.42 8.08
N GLN A 128 -2.79 17.93 8.11
CA GLN A 128 -3.96 18.76 8.39
C GLN A 128 -4.75 18.33 9.63
N THR A 129 -4.34 17.27 10.33
CA THR A 129 -5.10 16.67 11.44
C THR A 129 -4.20 16.24 12.59
N LEU A 130 -4.73 16.29 13.82
CA LEU A 130 -4.07 15.70 14.98
C LEU A 130 -4.04 14.17 14.86
N PRO A 131 -2.90 13.50 15.10
CA PRO A 131 -2.78 12.06 14.98
C PRO A 131 -3.85 11.28 15.75
N GLN A 132 -4.23 11.73 16.95
CA GLN A 132 -5.17 11.05 17.83
C GLN A 132 -6.57 10.88 17.20
N ALA A 133 -6.98 11.79 16.32
CA ALA A 133 -8.28 11.73 15.65
C ALA A 133 -8.32 10.71 14.49
N ASN A 134 -7.16 10.15 14.12
CA ASN A 134 -7.02 9.39 12.89
C ASN A 134 -7.17 7.87 13.04
N LEU A 135 -7.54 7.36 14.22
CA LEU A 135 -7.66 5.91 14.45
C LEU A 135 -8.53 5.18 13.40
N PRO A 136 -9.75 5.64 13.06
CA PRO A 136 -10.57 4.95 12.06
C PRO A 136 -9.89 4.90 10.68
N PHE A 137 -9.27 6.02 10.27
CA PHE A 137 -8.57 6.12 8.99
C PHE A 137 -7.29 5.28 8.96
N ALA A 138 -6.56 5.19 10.09
CA ALA A 138 -5.38 4.35 10.21
C ALA A 138 -5.70 2.86 10.10
N ASN A 139 -6.76 2.40 10.77
CA ASN A 139 -7.25 1.03 10.62
C ASN A 139 -7.63 0.72 9.18
N GLU A 140 -8.41 1.60 8.56
CA GLU A 140 -8.83 1.45 7.17
C GLU A 140 -7.63 1.44 6.20
N SER A 141 -6.66 2.34 6.38
CA SER A 141 -5.45 2.41 5.56
C SER A 141 -4.61 1.14 5.67
N ALA A 142 -4.40 0.61 6.88
CA ALA A 142 -3.66 -0.64 7.08
C ALA A 142 -4.35 -1.84 6.40
N GLU A 143 -5.68 -1.89 6.45
CA GLU A 143 -6.47 -2.92 5.80
C GLU A 143 -6.48 -2.78 4.27
N ASN A 144 -6.61 -1.56 3.76
CA ASN A 144 -6.50 -1.25 2.34
C ASN A 144 -5.13 -1.65 1.78
N ALA A 145 -4.05 -1.33 2.50
CA ALA A 145 -2.70 -1.76 2.13
C ALA A 145 -2.59 -3.29 2.12
N ARG A 146 -3.11 -3.98 3.15
CA ARG A 146 -3.14 -5.45 3.18
C ARG A 146 -3.89 -6.03 1.97
N LYS A 147 -5.10 -5.54 1.66
CA LYS A 147 -5.88 -6.00 0.50
C LYS A 147 -5.12 -5.77 -0.80
N PHE A 148 -4.56 -4.58 -1.00
CA PHE A 148 -3.81 -4.26 -2.22
C PHE A 148 -2.60 -5.18 -2.39
N LEU A 149 -1.74 -5.30 -1.37
CA LEU A 149 -0.55 -6.13 -1.42
C LEU A 149 -0.86 -7.59 -1.73
N GLN A 150 -1.88 -8.17 -1.08
CA GLN A 150 -2.26 -9.56 -1.32
C GLN A 150 -2.58 -9.83 -2.79
N ASN A 151 -3.31 -8.93 -3.43
CA ASN A 151 -3.69 -9.08 -4.83
C ASN A 151 -2.49 -8.90 -5.76
N ILE A 152 -1.65 -7.88 -5.51
CA ILE A 152 -0.47 -7.62 -6.33
C ILE A 152 0.56 -8.75 -6.21
N PHE A 153 0.77 -9.29 -5.01
CA PHE A 153 1.70 -10.38 -4.76
C PHE A 153 1.23 -11.67 -5.44
N ALA A 154 -0.07 -11.96 -5.38
CA ALA A 154 -0.65 -13.11 -6.07
C ALA A 154 -0.40 -13.04 -7.59
N VAL A 155 -0.57 -11.85 -8.19
CA VAL A 155 -0.31 -11.62 -9.62
C VAL A 155 1.17 -11.76 -9.96
N ILE A 156 2.07 -11.18 -9.16
CA ILE A 156 3.50 -11.23 -9.46
C ILE A 156 4.07 -12.64 -9.30
N ASN A 157 3.70 -13.36 -8.24
CA ASN A 157 4.22 -14.70 -7.98
C ASN A 157 3.77 -15.71 -9.05
N ARG A 158 2.52 -15.61 -9.52
CA ARG A 158 2.02 -16.45 -10.62
C ARG A 158 2.83 -16.29 -11.92
N ASN A 159 3.27 -15.08 -12.23
CA ASN A 159 4.02 -14.80 -13.46
C ASN A 159 5.48 -15.30 -13.42
N HIS A 160 5.88 -15.97 -12.33
CA HIS A 160 7.21 -16.53 -12.13
C HIS A 160 7.21 -18.05 -11.90
N ASP A 161 6.05 -18.71 -11.98
CA ASP A 161 5.89 -20.17 -12.03
C ASP A 161 5.72 -20.63 -13.49
#